data_AF-A0A1W1H272-F1
#
_entry.id   AF-A0A1W1H272-F1
#
_cell.length_a   1.000
_cell.length_b   1.000
_cell.length_c   1.000
_cell.angle_alpha   90.00
_cell.angle_beta   90.00
_cell.angle_gamma   90.00
#
_symmetry.space_group_name_H-M   'P 1'
#
loop_
_entity.id
_entity.type
_entity.pdbx_description
1 polymer ?
#
loop_
_entity_poly.entity_id
_entity_poly.type
_entity_poly.pdbx_seq_one_letter_code
_entity_poly.pdbx_strand_id
1 'polypeptide(L)' 'MKIIYWLGIAFLWMLPLNVLLLTAGTLMAGEALGEQEFVGLGVAVFGTVAGAILYRRRPR' A
#
# COMPACT_ATOMS: atom_id res chain seq x y z
N MET A 1 -5.29 19.75 11.30
CA MET A 1 -5.67 19.50 9.89
C MET A 1 -4.48 19.00 9.04
N LYS A 2 -3.38 19.76 8.90
CA LYS A 2 -2.25 19.39 8.02
C LYS A 2 -1.56 18.06 8.39
N ILE A 3 -1.37 17.80 9.69
CA ILE A 3 -0.70 16.57 10.20
C ILE A 3 -1.53 15.32 9.90
N ILE A 4 -2.84 15.35 10.17
CA ILE A 4 -3.76 14.22 9.93
C ILE A 4 -3.82 13.89 8.43
N TYR A 5 -3.77 14.91 7.57
CA TYR A 5 -3.75 14.71 6.11
C TYR A 5 -2.50 13.99 5.63
N TRP A 6 -1.34 14.39 6.14
CA TRP A 6 -0.07 13.71 5.88
C TRP A 6 -0.03 12.29 6.45
N LEU A 7 -0.62 12.08 7.63
CA LEU A 7 -0.73 10.77 8.25
C LEU A 7 -1.57 9.82 7.38
N GLY A 8 -2.69 10.30 6.83
CA GLY A 8 -3.53 9.52 5.91
C GLY A 8 -2.82 9.16 4.61
N ILE A 9 -2.05 10.10 4.04
CA ILE A 9 -1.20 9.81 2.87
C ILE A 9 -0.16 8.75 3.22
N ALA A 10 0.58 8.93 4.32
CA ALA A 10 1.61 7.99 4.74
C ALA A 10 1.04 6.58 4.95
N PHE A 11 -0.11 6.47 5.62
CA PHE A 11 -0.81 5.21 5.83
C PHE A 11 -1.17 4.51 4.52
N LEU A 12 -1.69 5.25 3.53
CA LEU A 12 -2.06 4.68 2.23
C LEU A 12 -0.85 4.22 1.41
N TRP A 13 0.28 4.92 1.53
CA TRP A 13 1.53 4.50 0.89
C TRP A 13 2.20 3.30 1.57
N MET A 14 1.91 3.04 2.85
CA MET A 14 2.40 1.84 3.53
C MET A 14 1.73 0.56 3.03
N LEU A 15 0.49 0.63 2.55
CA LEU A 15 -0.25 -0.53 2.04
C LEU A 15 0.48 -1.25 0.87
N PRO A 16 0.82 -0.58 -0.25
CA PRO A 16 1.58 -1.24 -1.32
C PRO A 16 2.98 -1.67 -0.88
N LEU A 17 3.62 -0.89 0.01
CA LEU A 17 4.95 -1.23 0.54
C LEU A 17 4.92 -2.55 1.34
N ASN A 18 3.92 -2.72 2.20
CA ASN A 18 3.74 -3.92 3.01
C ASN A 18 3.44 -5.14 2.13
N VAL A 19 2.63 -4.97 1.09
CA VAL A 19 2.34 -6.06 0.14
C VAL A 19 3.62 -6.48 -0.58
N LEU A 20 4.41 -5.54 -1.08
CA LEU A 20 5.70 -5.85 -1.71
C LEU A 20 6.66 -6.57 -0.76
N LEU A 21 6.75 -6.13 0.49
CA LEU A 21 7.60 -6.76 1.51
C LEU A 21 7.16 -8.19 1.83
N LEU A 22 5.85 -8.40 2.01
CA LEU A 22 5.30 -9.71 2.31
C LEU A 22 5.50 -10.65 1.12
N THR A 23 5.13 -10.24 -0.09
CA THR A 23 5.32 -11.04 -1.30
C THR A 23 6.79 -11.36 -1.56
N ALA A 24 7.70 -10.39 -1.37
CA ALA A 24 9.14 -10.65 -1.48
C ALA A 24 9.62 -11.67 -0.43
N GLY A 25 9.09 -11.59 0.79
CA GLY A 25 9.33 -12.57 1.85
C GLY A 25 8.85 -13.97 1.48
N THR A 26 7.62 -14.11 1.00
CA THR A 26 7.04 -15.38 0.54
C THR A 26 7.89 -16.01 -0.56
N LEU A 27 8.31 -15.20 -1.54
CA LEU A 27 9.18 -15.65 -2.64
C LEU A 27 10.55 -16.10 -2.15
N MET A 28 11.16 -15.38 -1.20
CA MET A 28 12.44 -15.81 -0.59
C MET A 28 12.31 -17.08 0.25
N ALA A 29 11.14 -17.31 0.87
CA ALA A 29 10.83 -18.53 1.59
C ALA A 29 10.56 -19.74 0.66
N GLY A 30 10.42 -19.51 -0.65
CA GLY A 30 10.08 -20.55 -1.63
C GLY A 30 8.64 -21.03 -1.52
N GLU A 31 7.79 -20.27 -0.86
CA GLU A 31 6.38 -20.59 -0.68
C GLU A 31 5.57 -20.22 -1.93
N ALA A 32 4.51 -20.99 -2.20
CA ALA A 32 3.67 -20.75 -3.36
C ALA A 32 2.80 -19.50 -3.15
N LEU A 33 2.72 -18.67 -4.19
CA LEU A 33 1.88 -17.49 -4.11
C LEU A 33 0.39 -17.88 -4.06
N GLY A 34 -0.31 -17.43 -3.02
CA GLY A 34 -1.67 -17.84 -2.68
C GLY A 34 -2.72 -16.74 -2.86
N GLU A 35 -3.96 -17.07 -2.49
CA GLU A 35 -5.10 -16.15 -2.55
C GLU A 35 -4.88 -14.86 -1.73
N GLN A 36 -4.08 -14.95 -0.66
CA GLN A 36 -3.71 -13.81 0.18
C GLN A 36 -2.92 -12.73 -0.58
N GLU A 37 -2.11 -13.10 -1.57
CA GLU A 37 -1.34 -12.13 -2.36
C GLU A 37 -2.17 -11.49 -3.47
N PHE A 38 -3.21 -12.16 -3.96
CA PHE A 38 -4.19 -11.52 -4.84
C PHE A 38 -4.99 -10.45 -4.10
N VAL A 39 -5.43 -10.75 -2.87
CA VAL A 39 -6.04 -9.74 -1.99
C VAL A 39 -5.04 -8.63 -1.66
N GLY A 40 -3.80 -8.99 -1.33
CA GLY A 40 -2.71 -8.05 -1.10
C GLY A 40 -2.48 -7.12 -2.29
N LEU A 41 -2.44 -7.63 -3.51
CA LEU A 41 -2.34 -6.84 -4.74
C LEU A 41 -3.51 -5.86 -4.89
N GLY A 42 -4.75 -6.30 -4.62
CA GLY A 42 -5.92 -5.43 -4.63
C GLY A 42 -5.78 -4.27 -3.62
N VAL A 43 -5.30 -4.55 -2.42
CA VAL A 43 -5.03 -3.54 -1.38
C VAL A 43 -3.88 -2.62 -1.78
N ALA A 44 -2.82 -3.13 -2.42
CA ALA A 44 -1.70 -2.34 -2.93
C ALA A 44 -2.15 -1.35 -4.00
N VAL A 45 -2.95 -1.79 -4.97
CA VAL A 45 -3.52 -0.93 -6.02
C VAL A 45 -4.41 0.14 -5.39
N PHE A 46 -5.28 -0.23 -4.46
CA PHE A 46 -6.13 0.72 -3.73
C PHE A 46 -5.31 1.78 -3.00
N GLY A 47 -4.32 1.36 -2.20
CA GLY A 47 -3.45 2.25 -1.43
C GLY A 47 -2.69 3.22 -2.33
N THR A 48 -2.17 2.74 -3.46
CA THR A 48 -1.44 3.57 -4.44
C THR A 48 -2.34 4.62 -5.08
N VAL A 49 -3.52 4.22 -5.56
CA VAL A 49 -4.48 5.13 -6.22
C VAL A 49 -5.03 6.16 -5.22
N ALA A 50 -5.46 5.72 -4.04
CA ALA A 50 -5.98 6.61 -3.01
C ALA A 50 -4.90 7.58 -2.49
N GLY A 51 -3.68 7.08 -2.25
CA GLY A 51 -2.53 7.88 -1.84
C GLY A 51 -2.16 8.93 -2.89
N ALA A 52 -2.16 8.58 -4.17
CA ALA A 52 -1.90 9.51 -5.27
C ALA A 52 -2.96 10.62 -5.38
N ILE A 53 -4.25 10.27 -5.24
CA ILE A 53 -5.36 11.23 -5.27
C ILE A 53 -5.23 12.23 -4.11
N LEU A 54 -4.96 11.74 -2.89
CA LEU A 54 -4.79 12.59 -1.72
C LEU A 54 -3.52 13.44 -1.82
N TYR A 55 -2.41 12.89 -2.32
CA TYR A 55 -1.21 13.69 -2.55
C TYR A 55 -1.47 14.85 -3.53
N ARG A 56 -2.24 14.60 -4.60
CA ARG A 56 -2.62 15.64 -5.57
C ARG A 56 -3.59 16.68 -5.00
N ARG A 57 -4.48 16.29 -4.10
CA ARG A 57 -5.47 17.18 -3.47
C ARG A 57 -4.94 17.89 -2.22
N ARG A 58 -3.63 17.84 -1.98
CA ARG A 58 -3.03 18.37 -0.76
C ARG A 58 -3.36 19.86 -0.59
N PRO A 59 -4.02 20.25 0.52
CA PRO A 59 -4.24 21.65 0.84
C PRO A 59 -2.89 22.33 1.12
N ARG A 60 -2.61 23.41 0.39
CA ARG A 60 -1.37 24.20 0.52
C ARG A 60 -1.22 24.78 1.91
#